data_AF-A0A9E1UY16-F1
#
_entry.id   AF-A0A9E1UY16-F1
#
_cell.length_a   1.000
_cell.length_b   1.000
_cell.length_c   1.000
_cell.angle_alpha   90.00
_cell.angle_beta   90.00
_cell.angle_gamma   90.00
#
_symmetry.space_group_name_H-M   'P 1'
#
loop_
_entity.id
_entity.type
_entity.pdbx_description
1 polymer ?
#
loop_
_entity_poly.entity_id
_entity_poly.type
_entity_poly.pdbx_seq_one_letter_code
_entity_poly.pdbx_strand_id
1 'polypeptide(L)'
;PNWCQNWKAGLAAVYAPELTREAIWDAMYHRHCYGTTGARIILQFHLNGARMGSLLEHKSGDDRLCRRELKVTVCGTDYIRRIDIMKNNALLQRVCPKDDRAEFTSIDQLDAPPATRDWYYVRVFQADGNAAWSSPIWIGPEGIVAPSVSLGE
;
A
#
# COMPACT_ATOMS: atom_id res chain seq x y z
N PRO A 1 -10.00 -4.22 37.50
CA PRO A 1 -10.40 -2.98 36.80
C PRO A 1 -10.39 -3.23 35.28
N ASN A 2 -11.50 -3.75 34.77
CA ASN A 2 -11.66 -4.18 33.39
C ASN A 2 -12.18 -3.01 32.55
N TRP A 3 -11.29 -2.05 32.30
CA TRP A 3 -11.60 -1.00 31.34
C TRP A 3 -11.42 -1.60 29.94
N CYS A 4 -12.54 -1.77 29.24
CA CYS A 4 -12.54 -1.87 27.79
C CYS A 4 -11.70 -0.71 27.26
N GLN A 5 -10.53 -1.01 26.70
CA GLN A 5 -9.80 -0.02 25.91
C GLN A 5 -10.79 0.52 24.89
N ASN A 6 -10.92 1.85 24.81
CA ASN A 6 -11.69 2.55 23.78
C ASN A 6 -11.07 2.22 22.41
N TRP A 7 -11.34 1.03 21.88
CA TRP A 7 -10.98 0.65 20.52
C TRP A 7 -11.82 1.54 19.62
N LYS A 8 -11.21 2.59 19.08
CA LYS A 8 -11.79 3.32 17.96
C LYS A 8 -12.00 2.31 16.84
N ALA A 9 -13.20 2.30 16.25
CA ALA A 9 -13.46 1.47 15.09
C ALA A 9 -12.44 1.80 13.99
N GLY A 10 -12.02 0.78 13.22
CA GLY A 10 -11.14 1.00 12.08
C GLY A 10 -11.77 1.98 11.09
N LEU A 11 -10.94 2.85 10.50
CA LEU A 11 -11.38 3.79 9.48
C LEU A 11 -10.93 3.30 8.11
N ALA A 12 -11.80 3.41 7.11
CA ALA A 12 -11.44 3.31 5.72
C ALA A 12 -11.22 4.72 5.16
N ALA A 13 -10.07 4.95 4.55
CA ALA A 13 -9.76 6.17 3.84
C ALA A 13 -9.77 5.89 2.34
N VAL A 14 -10.36 6.81 1.57
CA VAL A 14 -10.60 6.66 0.13
C VAL A 14 -10.01 7.87 -0.60
N TYR A 15 -9.19 7.60 -1.61
CA TYR A 15 -8.65 8.63 -2.52
C TYR A 15 -9.61 8.84 -3.69
N ALA A 16 -10.54 9.76 -3.51
CA ALA A 16 -11.44 10.23 -4.56
C ALA A 16 -11.00 11.62 -5.06
N PRO A 17 -11.15 11.92 -6.36
CA PRO A 17 -10.85 13.25 -6.91
C PRO A 17 -11.82 14.32 -6.38
N GLU A 18 -13.03 13.92 -5.99
CA GLU A 18 -14.09 14.80 -5.50
C GLU A 18 -14.83 14.16 -4.33
N LEU A 19 -15.47 14.99 -3.50
CA LEU A 19 -16.32 14.55 -2.37
C LEU A 19 -17.76 14.27 -2.82
N THR A 20 -17.92 13.62 -3.97
CA THR A 20 -19.21 13.14 -4.50
C THR A 20 -19.35 11.66 -4.21
N ARG A 21 -20.59 11.20 -4.06
CA ARG A 21 -20.87 9.78 -3.80
C ARG A 21 -20.33 8.89 -4.93
N GLU A 22 -20.46 9.37 -6.16
CA GLU A 22 -20.03 8.69 -7.38
C GLU A 22 -18.50 8.56 -7.42
N ALA A 23 -17.77 9.65 -7.13
CA ALA A 23 -16.31 9.63 -7.10
C ALA A 23 -15.76 8.76 -5.96
N ILE A 24 -16.41 8.79 -4.79
CA ILE A 24 -16.05 7.92 -3.66
C ILE A 24 -16.29 6.45 -4.01
N TRP A 25 -17.45 6.14 -4.60
CA TRP A 25 -17.77 4.77 -5.01
C TRP A 25 -16.80 4.25 -6.07
N ASP A 26 -16.50 5.06 -7.09
CA ASP A 26 -15.53 4.71 -8.13
C ASP A 26 -14.13 4.45 -7.56
N ALA A 27 -13.66 5.31 -6.66
CA ALA A 27 -12.37 5.13 -5.98
C ALA A 27 -12.33 3.84 -5.15
N MET A 28 -13.42 3.53 -4.43
CA MET A 28 -13.53 2.27 -3.68
C MET A 28 -13.53 1.06 -4.61
N TYR A 29 -14.29 1.11 -5.71
CA TYR A 29 -14.39 0.03 -6.70
C TYR A 29 -13.01 -0.31 -7.30
N HIS A 30 -12.23 0.73 -7.60
CA HIS A 30 -10.85 0.60 -8.09
C HIS A 30 -9.79 0.42 -6.99
N ARG A 31 -10.21 0.17 -5.73
CA ARG A 31 -9.35 -0.10 -4.56
C ARG A 31 -8.37 1.04 -4.25
N HIS A 32 -8.72 2.28 -4.57
CA HIS A 32 -7.95 3.46 -4.18
C HIS A 32 -8.26 3.85 -2.73
N CYS A 33 -8.12 2.88 -1.83
CA CYS A 33 -8.44 3.02 -0.42
C CYS A 33 -7.38 2.35 0.47
N TYR A 34 -7.43 2.65 1.76
CA TYR A 34 -6.54 2.08 2.75
C TYR A 34 -7.24 2.06 4.11
N GLY A 35 -6.80 1.17 5.00
CA GLY A 35 -7.37 1.02 6.33
C GLY A 35 -6.49 1.62 7.40
N THR A 36 -7.08 2.16 8.46
CA THR A 36 -6.38 2.54 9.70
C THR A 36 -7.09 1.95 10.93
N THR A 37 -6.37 1.81 12.04
CA THR A 37 -6.93 1.31 13.32
C THR A 37 -7.69 2.38 14.13
N GLY A 38 -8.16 3.46 13.48
CA GLY A 38 -8.94 4.52 14.13
C GLY A 38 -8.25 5.89 14.16
N ALA A 39 -6.93 5.94 13.95
CA ALA A 39 -6.21 7.19 13.75
C ALA A 39 -6.36 7.69 12.30
N ARG A 40 -6.45 9.01 12.11
CA ARG A 40 -6.56 9.64 10.78
C ARG A 40 -5.19 9.77 10.12
N ILE A 41 -4.49 8.65 9.96
CA ILE A 41 -3.19 8.57 9.29
C ILE A 41 -3.41 8.84 7.79
N ILE A 42 -2.59 9.71 7.22
CA ILE A 42 -2.53 9.91 5.76
C ILE A 42 -1.44 8.99 5.21
N LEU A 43 -1.81 8.11 4.28
CA LEU A 43 -0.90 7.19 3.61
C LEU A 43 -1.10 7.28 2.10
N GLN A 44 -0.04 7.62 1.37
CA GLN A 44 0.03 7.51 -0.08
C GLN A 44 1.10 6.51 -0.46
N PHE A 45 0.77 5.66 -1.41
CA PHE A 45 1.69 4.69 -1.98
C PHE A 45 1.53 4.68 -3.49
N HIS A 46 2.66 4.83 -4.19
CA HIS A 46 2.72 4.77 -5.64
C HIS A 46 3.81 3.79 -6.08
N LEU A 47 3.54 3.10 -7.18
CA LEU A 47 4.50 2.25 -7.88
C LEU A 47 4.59 2.73 -9.33
N ASN A 48 5.76 3.15 -9.78
CA ASN A 48 5.99 3.71 -11.12
C ASN A 48 4.95 4.80 -11.48
N GLY A 49 4.63 5.66 -10.50
CA GLY A 49 3.63 6.73 -10.65
C GLY A 49 2.17 6.29 -10.51
N ALA A 50 1.86 5.00 -10.56
CA ALA A 50 0.50 4.52 -10.36
C ALA A 50 0.14 4.44 -8.87
N ARG A 51 -1.07 4.89 -8.52
CA ARG A 51 -1.59 4.91 -7.15
C ARG A 51 -1.89 3.51 -6.59
N MET A 52 -1.89 3.37 -5.27
CA MET A 52 -2.36 2.16 -4.58
C MET A 52 -3.75 1.71 -5.05
N GLY A 53 -3.94 0.39 -5.19
CA GLY A 53 -5.13 -0.22 -5.80
C GLY A 53 -4.98 -0.55 -7.28
N SER A 54 -4.01 0.06 -7.97
CA SER A 54 -3.78 -0.09 -9.41
C SER A 54 -3.20 -1.46 -9.79
N LEU A 55 -3.44 -1.84 -11.04
CA LEU A 55 -2.79 -2.95 -11.73
C LEU A 55 -1.96 -2.38 -12.90
N LEU A 56 -0.66 -2.62 -12.88
CA LEU A 56 0.28 -2.21 -13.92
C LEU A 56 0.66 -3.42 -14.75
N GLU A 57 0.31 -3.40 -16.03
CA GLU A 57 0.62 -4.47 -16.95
C GLU A 57 1.52 -3.98 -18.09
N HIS A 58 2.50 -4.81 -18.42
CA HIS A 58 3.36 -4.62 -19.58
C HIS A 58 3.46 -5.93 -20.37
N LYS A 59 3.96 -5.86 -21.60
CA LYS A 59 4.17 -7.08 -22.39
C LYS A 59 5.18 -8.00 -21.70
N SER A 60 5.00 -9.30 -21.87
CA SER A 60 5.98 -10.28 -21.38
C SER A 60 7.36 -10.00 -21.99
N GLY A 61 8.40 -10.00 -21.16
CA GLY A 61 9.76 -9.65 -21.57
C GLY A 61 10.05 -8.14 -21.67
N ASP A 62 9.13 -7.26 -21.27
CA ASP A 62 9.36 -5.82 -21.27
C ASP A 62 10.23 -5.39 -20.07
N ASP A 63 11.35 -4.72 -20.35
CA ASP A 63 12.31 -4.22 -19.35
C ASP A 63 11.71 -3.23 -18.35
N ARG A 64 10.57 -2.58 -18.67
CA ARG A 64 9.84 -1.73 -17.72
C ARG A 64 9.35 -2.50 -16.50
N LEU A 65 9.22 -3.83 -16.58
CA LEU A 65 8.88 -4.68 -15.45
C LEU A 65 10.04 -4.83 -14.44
N CYS A 66 11.27 -4.54 -14.85
CA CYS A 66 12.48 -4.72 -14.04
C CYS A 66 12.71 -3.59 -13.05
N ARG A 67 12.35 -2.34 -13.40
CA ARG A 67 12.55 -1.18 -12.52
C ARG A 67 11.24 -0.79 -11.83
N ARG A 68 11.22 -0.88 -10.51
CA ARG A 68 10.02 -0.63 -9.69
C ARG A 68 10.30 0.43 -8.65
N GLU A 69 9.85 1.63 -8.96
CA GLU A 69 9.99 2.80 -8.12
C GLU A 69 8.79 2.92 -7.17
N LEU A 70 9.05 2.74 -5.90
CA LEU A 70 8.08 2.68 -4.80
C LEU A 70 8.14 4.00 -4.04
N LYS A 71 7.18 4.90 -4.27
CA LYS A 71 7.08 6.17 -3.55
C LYS A 71 6.08 6.05 -2.41
N VAL A 72 6.52 6.37 -1.20
CA VAL A 72 5.71 6.31 0.03
C VAL A 72 5.70 7.67 0.69
N THR A 73 4.49 8.16 1.00
CA THR A 73 4.28 9.38 1.79
C THR A 73 3.34 9.06 2.95
N VAL A 74 3.75 9.40 4.17
CA VAL A 74 3.00 9.14 5.40
C VAL A 74 2.95 10.41 6.24
N CYS A 75 1.77 10.77 6.73
CA CYS A 75 1.59 11.71 7.83
C CYS A 75 0.80 11.00 8.94
N GLY A 76 1.47 10.74 10.05
CA GLY A 76 0.86 10.19 11.25
C GLY A 76 0.15 11.26 12.09
N THR A 77 -0.59 10.78 13.08
CA THR A 77 -1.12 11.58 14.19
C THR A 77 -0.24 11.53 15.45
N ASP A 78 0.89 10.83 15.35
CA ASP A 78 1.90 10.52 16.36
C ASP A 78 3.16 9.97 15.62
N TYR A 79 4.28 9.85 16.31
CA TYR A 79 5.55 9.37 15.78
C TYR A 79 5.41 8.04 15.03
N ILE A 80 5.98 8.00 13.83
CA ILE A 80 6.03 6.80 13.01
C ILE A 80 7.15 5.90 13.53
N ARG A 81 6.77 4.81 14.20
CA ARG A 81 7.70 3.80 14.72
C ARG A 81 8.38 3.04 13.59
N ARG A 82 7.61 2.63 12.57
CA ARG A 82 8.14 1.98 11.36
C ARG A 82 7.16 2.02 10.19
N ILE A 83 7.72 1.96 8.99
CA ILE A 83 7.04 1.77 7.72
C ILE A 83 7.64 0.53 7.09
N ASP A 84 6.80 -0.47 6.79
CA ASP A 84 7.19 -1.71 6.12
C ASP A 84 6.65 -1.71 4.69
N ILE A 85 7.53 -1.79 3.70
CA ILE A 85 7.18 -2.11 2.32
C ILE A 85 7.17 -3.62 2.17
N MET A 86 6.05 -4.16 1.74
CA MET A 86 5.82 -5.59 1.55
C MET A 86 5.82 -5.91 0.06
N LYS A 87 6.50 -6.98 -0.34
CA LYS A 87 6.47 -7.58 -1.68
C LYS A 87 6.10 -9.04 -1.54
N ASN A 88 5.05 -9.50 -2.23
CA ASN A 88 4.67 -10.93 -2.20
C ASN A 88 4.46 -11.49 -0.79
N ASN A 89 3.88 -10.67 0.09
CA ASN A 89 3.71 -10.95 1.52
C ASN A 89 5.01 -11.10 2.35
N ALA A 90 6.18 -10.87 1.74
CA ALA A 90 7.47 -10.79 2.40
C ALA A 90 7.87 -9.32 2.64
N LEU A 91 8.63 -9.07 3.72
CA LEU A 91 9.17 -7.74 4.00
C LEU A 91 10.28 -7.43 2.99
N LEU A 92 10.06 -6.43 2.13
CA LEU A 92 11.08 -5.93 1.22
C LEU A 92 12.00 -4.93 1.91
N GLN A 93 11.40 -3.94 2.59
CA GLN A 93 12.16 -2.89 3.26
C GLN A 93 11.41 -2.38 4.49
N ARG A 94 12.18 -2.02 5.52
CA ARG A 94 11.69 -1.29 6.70
C ARG A 94 12.39 0.05 6.81
N VAL A 95 11.61 1.10 7.09
CA VAL A 95 12.09 2.44 7.40
C VAL A 95 11.59 2.85 8.77
N CYS A 96 12.46 3.48 9.57
CA CYS A 96 12.11 4.01 10.91
C CYS A 96 12.40 5.52 10.93
N PRO A 97 11.46 6.37 10.47
CA PRO A 97 11.69 7.80 10.29
C PRO A 97 12.03 8.55 11.58
N LYS A 98 11.53 8.06 12.73
CA LYS A 98 11.61 8.75 14.04
C LYS A 98 10.98 10.15 14.03
N ASP A 99 10.00 10.33 13.15
CA ASP A 99 9.25 11.57 12.96
C ASP A 99 7.76 11.21 12.76
N ASP A 100 6.86 12.17 12.86
CA ASP A 100 5.42 11.99 12.58
C ASP A 100 5.11 12.03 11.08
N ARG A 101 6.09 12.40 10.24
CA ARG A 101 6.00 12.44 8.78
C ARG A 101 7.16 11.71 8.12
N ALA A 102 6.90 11.13 6.96
CA ALA A 102 7.94 10.53 6.13
C ALA A 102 7.55 10.58 4.66
N GLU A 103 8.50 10.97 3.82
CA GLU A 103 8.42 10.83 2.36
C GLU A 103 9.73 10.23 1.87
N PHE A 104 9.64 9.14 1.12
CA PHE A 104 10.82 8.51 0.55
C PHE A 104 10.47 7.70 -0.70
N THR A 105 11.51 7.35 -1.46
CA THR A 105 11.42 6.48 -2.62
C THR A 105 12.36 5.30 -2.43
N SER A 106 11.88 4.11 -2.78
CA SER A 106 12.65 2.88 -2.83
C SER A 106 12.63 2.32 -4.24
N ILE A 107 13.70 1.66 -4.65
CA ILE A 107 13.80 1.02 -5.96
C ILE A 107 13.98 -0.47 -5.74
N ASP A 108 13.03 -1.26 -6.25
CA ASP A 108 13.20 -2.70 -6.42
C ASP A 108 13.60 -2.96 -7.87
N GLN A 109 14.83 -3.40 -8.06
CA GLN A 109 15.42 -3.67 -9.38
C GLN A 109 15.53 -5.17 -9.56
N LEU A 110 14.94 -5.69 -10.64
CA LEU A 110 15.08 -7.08 -11.06
C LEU A 110 16.14 -7.20 -12.16
N ASP A 111 16.82 -8.34 -12.18
CA ASP A 111 17.85 -8.66 -13.17
C ASP A 111 17.25 -8.98 -14.56
N ALA A 112 16.00 -9.47 -14.58
CA ALA A 112 15.28 -9.82 -15.80
C ALA A 112 13.78 -9.58 -15.63
N PRO A 113 13.02 -9.38 -16.74
CA PRO A 113 11.58 -9.25 -16.69
C PRO A 113 10.94 -10.49 -16.06
N PRO A 114 10.09 -10.32 -15.02
CA PRO A 114 9.46 -11.41 -14.31
C PRO A 114 8.40 -12.09 -15.18
N ALA A 115 8.33 -13.41 -15.08
CA ALA A 115 7.29 -14.22 -15.72
C ALA A 115 5.99 -14.28 -14.89
N THR A 116 5.91 -13.61 -13.74
CA THR A 116 4.73 -13.59 -12.87
C THR A 116 4.43 -12.17 -12.41
N ARG A 117 3.19 -11.97 -11.91
CA ARG A 117 2.84 -10.72 -11.23
C ARG A 117 3.38 -10.71 -9.81
N ASP A 118 3.90 -9.56 -9.43
CA ASP A 118 4.22 -9.23 -8.05
C ASP A 118 3.22 -8.20 -7.53
N TRP A 119 3.07 -8.15 -6.21
CA TRP A 119 2.27 -7.12 -5.55
C TRP A 119 3.02 -6.46 -4.41
N TYR A 120 2.70 -5.19 -4.20
CA TYR A 120 3.31 -4.37 -3.16
C TYR A 120 2.25 -3.72 -2.31
N TYR A 121 2.49 -3.63 -1.01
CA TYR A 121 1.67 -2.82 -0.12
C TYR A 121 2.51 -2.28 1.04
N VAL A 122 2.04 -1.22 1.68
CA VAL A 122 2.73 -0.55 2.76
C VAL A 122 1.98 -0.75 4.07
N ARG A 123 2.72 -1.01 5.14
CA ARG A 123 2.22 -1.03 6.51
C ARG A 123 2.90 0.06 7.33
N VAL A 124 2.14 0.88 8.02
CA VAL A 124 2.63 1.93 8.89
C VAL A 124 2.26 1.59 10.33
N PHE A 125 3.20 1.75 11.26
CA PHE A 125 2.96 1.58 12.68
C PHE A 125 3.45 2.81 13.43
N GLN A 126 2.59 3.38 14.25
CA GLN A 126 2.89 4.52 15.11
C GLN A 126 3.32 4.08 16.52
N ALA A 127 3.81 5.03 17.32
CA ALA A 127 4.24 4.80 18.70
C ALA A 127 3.06 4.53 19.64
N ASP A 128 1.94 5.23 19.48
CA ASP A 128 0.66 5.00 20.18
C ASP A 128 -0.02 3.65 19.86
N GLY A 129 0.56 2.83 18.99
CA GLY A 129 0.04 1.52 18.59
C GLY A 129 -0.95 1.56 17.42
N ASN A 130 -1.33 2.73 16.91
CA ASN A 130 -2.13 2.82 15.70
C ASN A 130 -1.33 2.41 14.46
N ALA A 131 -2.06 1.96 13.45
CA ALA A 131 -1.45 1.48 12.21
C ALA A 131 -2.31 1.75 10.98
N ALA A 132 -1.68 1.69 9.81
CA ALA A 132 -2.34 1.82 8.52
C ALA A 132 -1.81 0.79 7.50
N TRP A 133 -2.68 0.32 6.60
CA TRP A 133 -2.35 -0.59 5.51
C TRP A 133 -2.89 -0.05 4.19
N SER A 134 -2.00 0.14 3.21
CA SER A 134 -2.41 0.52 1.85
C SER A 134 -3.14 -0.62 1.15
N SER A 135 -4.00 -0.29 0.18
CA SER A 135 -4.33 -1.27 -0.85
C SER A 135 -3.07 -1.70 -1.62
N PRO A 136 -3.04 -2.92 -2.19
CA PRO A 136 -1.89 -3.36 -2.95
C PRO A 136 -1.78 -2.64 -4.29
N ILE A 137 -0.58 -2.61 -4.85
CA ILE A 137 -0.36 -2.35 -6.28
C ILE A 137 0.18 -3.63 -6.90
N TRP A 138 -0.43 -4.06 -7.98
CA TRP A 138 0.03 -5.21 -8.76
C TRP A 138 0.85 -4.75 -9.95
N ILE A 139 1.94 -5.44 -10.24
CA ILE A 139 2.74 -5.23 -11.45
C ILE A 139 3.16 -6.56 -12.06
N GLY A 140 3.07 -6.69 -13.37
CA GLY A 140 3.58 -7.88 -14.06
C GLY A 140 3.20 -7.93 -15.54
N PRO A 141 3.52 -9.04 -16.20
CA PRO A 141 3.17 -9.25 -17.59
C PRO A 141 1.65 -9.33 -17.80
N GLU A 142 1.19 -8.83 -18.95
CA GLU A 142 -0.19 -8.94 -19.44
C GLU A 142 -0.65 -10.40 -19.50
N GLY A 143 -1.93 -10.65 -19.21
CA GLY A 143 -2.56 -11.96 -19.40
C GLY A 143 -2.16 -13.03 -18.37
N ILE A 144 -1.27 -12.72 -17.42
CA ILE A 144 -0.93 -13.63 -16.32
C ILE A 144 -1.86 -13.36 -15.15
N VAL A 145 -2.84 -14.23 -14.94
CA VAL A 145 -3.70 -14.15 -13.74
C VAL A 145 -2.81 -14.29 -12.50
N ALA A 146 -3.04 -13.45 -11.49
CA ALA A 146 -2.38 -13.66 -10.19
C ALA A 146 -2.65 -15.12 -9.76
N PRO A 147 -1.67 -15.83 -9.17
CA PRO A 147 -1.96 -17.15 -8.61
C PRO A 147 -3.17 -16.99 -7.70
N SER A 148 -4.23 -17.74 -7.95
CA SER A 148 -5.45 -17.71 -7.15
C SER A 148 -5.03 -17.92 -5.71
N VAL A 149 -5.08 -16.87 -4.90
CA VAL A 149 -4.93 -17.00 -3.46
C VAL A 149 -6.21 -17.69 -3.01
N SER A 150 -6.15 -19.01 -2.86
CA SER A 150 -7.06 -19.72 -1.99
C SER A 150 -6.86 -19.10 -0.61
N LEU A 151 -7.76 -18.19 -0.23
CA LEU A 151 -8.02 -17.89 1.16
C LEU A 151 -8.44 -19.21 1.78
N GLY A 152 -7.48 -19.88 2.42
CA GLY A 152 -7.73 -21.06 3.22
C GLY A 152 -8.79 -20.74 4.27
N GLU A 153 -9.70 -21.69 4.43
CA GLU A 153 -10.78 -21.75 5.43
C GLU A 153 -10.31 -21.47 6.86
#